data_AF-A0AAE0S1W7-F1
#
_entry.id   AF-A0AAE0S1W7-F1
#
_cell.length_a   1.000
_cell.length_b   1.000
_cell.length_c   1.000
_cell.angle_alpha   90.00
_cell.angle_beta   90.00
_cell.angle_gamma   90.00
#
_symmetry.space_group_name_H-M   'P 1'
#
loop_
_entity.id
_entity.type
_entity.pdbx_description
1 polymer ?
#
loop_
_entity_poly.entity_id
_entity_poly.type
_entity_poly.pdbx_seq_one_letter_code
_entity_poly.pdbx_strand_id
1 'polypeptide(L)'
;MVADHLSMAECRKLSEALRQKEFLLTNNVTGSQEPNKTCIYLLLRWDRTDGKGRTFEDLDLRLRQIGRSDVANKLSVAVLHEDAVELNKKILDDPFKDMIPKESVLLDISIETSKLNIDKREYAEPELIGPWQIICIVIGLLSVFVLVVLSFRFLCPGFATRVWRKYAPDLVIDWCDLWCREYDICCKNCNNEYSYHVIGSRTINPKTTYCS
;
A
#
# COMPACT_ATOMS: atom_id res chain seq x y z
N MET A 1 -5.65 25.53 20.67
CA MET A 1 -4.95 25.79 19.40
C MET A 1 -5.82 25.56 18.17
N VAL A 2 -6.20 24.32 17.82
CA VAL A 2 -7.04 24.07 16.63
C VAL A 2 -8.39 24.78 16.76
N ALA A 3 -9.06 24.65 17.92
CA ALA A 3 -10.35 25.28 18.20
C ALA A 3 -10.34 26.81 18.11
N ASP A 4 -9.19 27.46 18.28
CA ASP A 4 -9.06 28.92 18.30
C ASP A 4 -8.93 29.52 16.88
N HIS A 5 -8.60 28.67 15.90
CA HIS A 5 -8.39 29.08 14.50
C HIS A 5 -9.55 28.71 13.56
N LEU A 6 -10.57 28.03 14.06
CA LEU A 6 -11.76 27.62 13.31
C LEU A 6 -12.97 28.42 13.75
N SER A 7 -13.75 28.89 12.79
CA SER A 7 -15.10 29.39 13.09
C SER A 7 -16.00 28.24 13.57
N MET A 8 -17.10 28.58 14.23
CA MET A 8 -18.04 27.56 14.72
C MET A 8 -18.63 26.71 13.59
N ALA A 9 -18.88 27.30 12.42
CA ALA A 9 -19.37 26.57 11.26
C ALA A 9 -18.34 25.57 10.73
N GLU A 10 -17.07 25.98 10.62
CA GLU A 10 -16.00 25.10 10.17
C GLU A 10 -15.69 24.00 11.18
N CYS A 11 -15.78 24.29 12.48
CA CYS A 11 -15.58 23.28 13.49
C CYS A 11 -16.68 22.20 13.50
N ARG A 12 -17.93 22.58 13.18
CA ARG A 12 -19.01 21.60 12.98
C ARG A 12 -18.76 20.74 11.75
N LYS A 13 -18.28 21.35 10.65
CA LYS A 13 -17.83 20.59 9.47
C LYS A 13 -16.68 19.64 9.83
N LEU A 14 -15.68 20.11 10.57
CA LEU A 14 -14.55 19.28 10.99
C LEU A 14 -15.03 18.10 11.86
N SER A 15 -15.88 18.36 12.85
CA SER A 15 -16.42 17.32 13.74
C SER A 15 -17.22 16.27 12.98
N GLU A 16 -18.01 16.67 11.99
CA GLU A 16 -18.74 15.74 11.12
C GLU A 16 -17.77 14.96 10.20
N ALA A 17 -16.76 15.62 9.63
CA ALA A 17 -15.72 14.99 8.81
C ALA A 17 -14.91 13.95 9.59
N LEU A 18 -14.61 14.23 10.86
CA LEU A 18 -13.86 13.35 11.76
C LEU A 18 -14.61 12.07 12.13
N ARG A 19 -15.94 12.05 11.97
CA ARG A 19 -16.76 10.85 12.19
C ARG A 19 -16.83 9.93 10.97
N GLN A 20 -16.49 10.42 9.78
CA GLN A 20 -16.41 9.58 8.58
C GLN A 20 -15.19 8.66 8.68
N LYS A 21 -15.37 7.38 8.34
CA LYS A 21 -14.31 6.36 8.44
C LYS A 21 -13.54 6.21 7.14
N GLU A 22 -14.11 6.71 6.05
CA GLU A 22 -13.60 6.65 4.69
C GLU A 22 -12.40 7.58 4.51
N PHE A 23 -11.41 7.16 3.71
CA PHE A 23 -10.23 8.00 3.43
C PHE A 23 -10.62 9.32 2.76
N LEU A 24 -11.53 9.27 1.78
CA LEU A 24 -12.09 10.44 1.10
C LEU A 24 -13.46 10.78 1.71
N LEU A 25 -13.76 12.07 1.81
CA LEU A 25 -15.10 12.53 2.19
C LEU A 25 -16.07 12.22 1.05
N THR A 26 -16.94 11.24 1.24
CA THR A 26 -17.93 10.82 0.23
C THR A 26 -19.11 11.78 0.13
N ASN A 27 -19.37 12.55 1.20
CA ASN A 27 -20.51 13.44 1.32
C ASN A 27 -20.06 14.89 1.58
N ASN A 28 -20.83 15.85 1.06
CA ASN A 28 -20.65 17.27 1.38
C ASN A 28 -20.89 17.50 2.87
N VAL A 29 -19.79 17.66 3.61
CA VAL A 29 -19.83 17.88 5.05
C VAL A 29 -20.32 19.30 5.33
N THR A 30 -21.49 19.42 5.94
CA THR A 30 -22.15 20.72 6.16
C THR A 30 -22.04 21.20 7.60
N GLY A 31 -21.78 20.30 8.55
CA GLY A 31 -21.81 20.56 9.99
C GLY A 31 -23.23 20.60 10.57
N SER A 32 -24.25 20.26 9.78
CA SER A 32 -25.66 20.37 10.17
C SER A 32 -26.06 19.34 11.22
N GLN A 33 -25.41 18.18 11.23
CA GLN A 33 -25.71 17.07 12.14
C GLN A 33 -25.07 17.24 13.53
N GLU A 34 -24.11 18.16 13.68
CA GLU A 34 -23.39 18.34 14.93
C GLU A 34 -24.14 19.29 15.87
N PRO A 35 -24.13 19.04 17.20
CA PRO A 35 -24.86 19.87 18.14
C PRO A 35 -24.26 21.28 18.21
N ASN A 36 -25.10 22.28 18.54
CA ASN A 36 -24.66 23.66 18.71
C ASN A 36 -23.87 23.82 20.03
N LYS A 37 -22.59 23.44 20.01
CA LYS A 37 -21.66 23.45 21.14
C LYS A 37 -20.35 24.11 20.73
N THR A 38 -19.52 24.45 21.72
CA THR A 38 -18.22 25.07 21.48
C THR A 38 -17.30 24.14 20.69
N CYS A 39 -16.41 24.70 19.87
CA CYS A 39 -15.51 23.90 19.05
C CYS A 39 -14.64 22.96 19.89
N ILE A 40 -14.13 23.48 21.01
CA ILE A 40 -13.36 22.69 21.96
C ILE A 40 -14.15 21.51 22.54
N TYR A 41 -15.45 21.68 22.79
CA TYR A 41 -16.31 20.59 23.26
C TYR A 41 -16.48 19.51 22.19
N LEU A 42 -16.67 19.90 20.92
CA LEU A 42 -16.82 18.95 19.81
C LEU A 42 -15.53 18.13 19.62
N LEU A 43 -14.37 18.79 19.61
CA LEU A 43 -13.07 18.12 19.48
C LEU A 43 -12.76 17.20 20.67
N LEU A 44 -13.02 17.66 21.89
CA LEU A 44 -12.80 16.85 23.10
C LEU A 44 -13.75 15.65 23.17
N ARG A 45 -14.99 15.82 22.69
CA ARG A 45 -15.94 14.71 22.59
C ARG A 45 -15.44 13.68 21.58
N TRP A 46 -15.00 14.12 20.40
CA TRP A 46 -14.44 13.24 19.38
C TRP A 46 -13.25 12.45 19.94
N ASP A 47 -12.27 13.12 20.56
CA ASP A 47 -11.10 12.49 21.18
C ASP A 47 -11.47 11.37 22.17
N ARG A 48 -12.53 11.58 22.96
CA ARG A 48 -13.03 10.60 23.94
C ARG A 48 -13.86 9.47 23.33
N THR A 49 -14.51 9.68 22.19
CA THR A 49 -15.40 8.70 21.55
C THR A 49 -14.76 8.09 20.30
N ASP A 50 -14.96 8.73 19.16
CA ASP A 50 -14.66 8.18 17.83
C ASP A 50 -13.18 8.37 17.44
N GLY A 51 -12.48 9.26 18.15
CA GLY A 51 -11.06 9.56 18.01
C GLY A 51 -10.15 8.58 18.76
N LYS A 52 -10.69 7.64 19.53
CA LYS A 52 -9.87 6.68 20.27
C LYS A 52 -9.09 5.77 19.32
N GLY A 53 -7.76 5.92 19.29
CA GLY A 53 -6.87 5.22 18.39
C GLY A 53 -6.63 5.91 17.04
N ARG A 54 -7.16 7.13 16.87
CA ARG A 54 -6.83 8.02 15.76
C ARG A 54 -5.61 8.87 16.12
N THR A 55 -4.79 9.18 15.13
CA THR A 55 -3.59 10.01 15.33
C THR A 55 -3.89 11.47 14.97
N PHE A 56 -2.96 12.37 15.28
CA PHE A 56 -3.05 13.76 14.83
C PHE A 56 -3.04 13.87 13.29
N GLU A 57 -2.52 12.85 12.58
CA GLU A 57 -2.53 12.79 11.13
C GLU A 57 -3.95 12.67 10.57
N ASP A 58 -4.84 11.94 11.24
CA ASP A 58 -6.26 11.89 10.87
C ASP A 58 -6.89 13.30 10.98
N LEU A 59 -6.53 14.06 12.03
CA LEU A 59 -7.00 15.42 12.24
C LEU A 59 -6.44 16.38 11.17
N ASP A 60 -5.15 16.28 10.85
CA ASP A 60 -4.50 17.05 9.79
C ASP A 60 -5.14 16.78 8.42
N LEU A 61 -5.36 15.50 8.09
CA LEU A 61 -6.02 15.09 6.86
C LEU A 61 -7.42 15.69 6.73
N ARG A 62 -8.25 15.59 7.79
CA ARG A 62 -9.61 16.15 7.76
C ARG A 62 -9.60 17.68 7.65
N LEU A 63 -8.66 18.36 8.31
CA LEU A 63 -8.50 19.82 8.18
C LEU A 63 -8.18 20.22 6.74
N ARG A 64 -7.31 19.47 6.04
CA ARG A 64 -7.01 19.72 4.61
C ARG A 64 -8.24 19.49 3.75
N GLN A 65 -8.99 18.42 3.98
CA GLN A 65 -10.17 18.08 3.19
C GLN A 65 -11.32 19.09 3.32
N ILE A 66 -11.45 19.77 4.47
CA ILE A 66 -12.42 20.87 4.63
C ILE A 66 -11.89 22.23 4.13
N GLY A 67 -10.71 22.27 3.50
CA GLY A 67 -10.10 23.47 2.96
C GLY A 67 -9.33 24.33 3.97
N ARG A 68 -9.02 23.80 5.15
CA ARG A 68 -8.27 24.50 6.23
C ARG A 68 -6.84 23.99 6.37
N SER A 69 -6.12 23.99 5.26
CA SER A 69 -4.69 23.62 5.20
C SER A 69 -3.81 24.55 6.04
N ASP A 70 -4.24 25.79 6.27
CA ASP A 70 -3.59 26.77 7.15
C ASP A 70 -3.53 26.27 8.61
N VAL A 71 -4.63 25.71 9.11
CA VAL A 71 -4.72 25.16 10.47
C VAL A 71 -4.00 23.82 10.56
N ALA A 72 -4.12 22.98 9.52
CA ALA A 72 -3.41 21.71 9.41
C ALA A 72 -1.89 21.90 9.53
N ASN A 73 -1.32 22.83 8.76
CA ASN A 73 0.11 23.12 8.82
C ASN A 73 0.56 23.63 10.20
N LYS A 74 -0.24 24.47 10.86
CA LYS A 74 0.05 24.92 12.24
C LYS A 74 0.01 23.76 13.24
N LEU A 75 -0.95 22.85 13.09
CA LEU A 75 -1.06 21.65 13.92
C LEU A 75 0.18 20.77 13.75
N SER A 76 0.54 20.46 12.51
CA SER A 76 1.73 19.67 12.19
C SER A 76 3.00 20.27 12.78
N VAL A 77 3.20 21.59 12.64
CA VAL A 77 4.38 22.28 13.22
C VAL A 77 4.40 22.20 14.74
N ALA A 78 3.25 22.39 15.40
CA ALA A 78 3.17 22.35 16.86
C ALA A 78 3.48 20.96 17.42
N VAL A 79 2.90 19.91 16.81
CA VAL A 79 3.14 18.52 17.23
C VAL A 79 4.59 18.12 17.00
N LEU A 80 5.15 18.41 15.82
CA LEU A 80 6.56 18.12 15.52
C LEU A 80 7.51 18.84 16.47
N HIS A 81 7.18 20.07 16.88
CA HIS A 81 7.98 20.80 17.85
C HIS A 81 7.95 20.15 19.23
N GLU A 82 6.79 19.70 19.68
CA GLU A 82 6.63 19.01 20.97
C GLU A 82 7.39 17.67 20.97
N ASP A 83 7.26 16.88 19.91
CA ASP A 83 8.00 15.62 19.74
C ASP A 83 9.51 15.85 19.70
N ALA A 84 9.98 16.89 19.00
CA ALA A 84 11.40 17.24 18.95
C ALA A 84 11.95 17.68 20.32
N VAL A 85 11.15 18.38 21.11
CA VAL A 85 11.54 18.78 22.48
C VAL A 85 11.58 17.56 23.40
N GLU A 86 10.59 16.67 23.33
CA GLU A 86 10.56 15.45 24.13
C GLU A 86 11.72 14.50 23.76
N LEU A 87 12.00 14.36 22.46
CA LEU A 87 13.12 13.58 21.98
C LEU A 87 14.46 14.16 22.46
N ASN A 88 14.65 15.48 22.35
CA ASN A 88 15.85 16.13 22.87
C ASN A 88 16.01 15.90 24.37
N LYS A 89 14.93 15.99 25.15
CA LYS A 89 14.97 15.69 26.59
C LYS A 89 15.42 14.25 26.86
N LYS A 90 14.86 13.27 26.15
CA LYS A 90 15.25 11.86 26.29
C LYS A 90 16.70 11.60 25.87
N ILE A 91 17.20 12.27 24.84
CA ILE A 91 18.60 12.18 24.41
C ILE A 91 19.54 12.83 25.42
N LEU A 92 19.13 13.94 26.05
CA LEU A 92 19.94 14.61 27.07
C LEU A 92 20.11 13.77 28.34
N ASP A 93 19.13 12.92 28.67
CA ASP A 93 19.15 12.00 29.82
C ASP A 93 19.74 10.61 29.51
N ASP A 94 20.26 10.39 28.29
CA ASP A 94 20.83 9.10 27.88
C ASP A 94 22.26 8.92 28.45
N PRO A 95 22.53 7.90 29.29
CA PRO A 95 23.87 7.61 29.82
C PRO A 95 24.90 7.26 28.73
N PHE A 96 24.47 6.96 27.51
CA PHE A 96 25.33 6.68 26.36
C PHE A 96 25.61 7.90 25.48
N LYS A 97 25.09 9.08 25.82
CA LYS A 97 25.29 10.32 25.05
C LYS A 97 26.76 10.66 24.82
N ASP A 98 27.62 10.36 25.79
CA ASP A 98 29.07 10.59 25.68
C ASP A 98 29.81 9.52 24.87
N MET A 99 29.16 8.38 24.56
CA MET A 99 29.71 7.31 23.73
C MET A 99 29.38 7.46 22.25
N ILE A 100 28.51 8.39 21.87
CA ILE A 100 28.16 8.64 20.46
C ILE A 100 29.27 9.53 19.85
N PRO A 101 29.99 9.04 18.82
CA PRO A 101 31.00 9.85 18.13
C PRO A 101 30.37 11.13 17.58
N LYS A 102 30.87 12.28 18.04
CA LYS A 102 30.38 13.62 17.62
C LYS A 102 30.74 13.95 16.17
N GLU A 103 31.59 13.14 15.54
CA GLU A 103 31.98 13.23 14.13
C GLU A 103 31.12 12.28 13.29
N SER A 104 29.85 12.61 13.10
CA SER A 104 29.03 11.95 12.09
C SER A 104 28.78 12.92 10.95
N VAL A 105 29.45 12.66 9.82
CA VAL A 105 29.33 13.42 8.56
C VAL A 105 27.87 13.53 8.08
N LEU A 106 26.99 12.62 8.52
CA LEU A 106 25.57 12.62 8.20
C LEU A 106 24.76 13.73 8.91
N LEU A 107 25.24 14.27 10.04
CA LEU A 107 24.53 15.33 10.77
C LEU A 107 24.77 16.71 10.14
N ASP A 108 25.97 17.00 9.64
CA ASP A 108 26.26 18.25 8.91
C ASP A 108 25.45 18.37 7.62
N ILE A 109 25.23 17.25 6.92
CA ILE A 109 24.38 17.22 5.72
C ILE A 109 22.93 17.63 6.07
N SER A 110 22.41 17.25 7.24
CA SER A 110 21.04 17.62 7.65
C SER A 110 20.90 19.07 8.12
N ILE A 111 21.97 19.68 8.66
CA ILE A 111 21.97 21.06 9.14
C ILE A 111 22.17 22.05 7.98
N GLU A 112 22.97 21.72 6.98
CA GLU A 112 23.05 22.52 5.75
C GLU A 112 21.76 22.45 4.92
N THR A 113 21.12 21.28 4.86
CA THR A 113 19.83 21.11 4.17
C THR A 113 18.69 21.86 4.86
N SER A 114 18.79 22.13 6.17
CA SER A 114 17.78 22.91 6.91
C SER A 114 18.02 24.43 6.93
N LYS A 115 19.22 24.89 6.53
CA LYS A 115 19.53 26.33 6.40
C LYS A 115 19.49 26.85 4.97
N LEU A 116 19.52 25.98 3.97
CA LEU A 116 19.27 26.34 2.57
C LEU A 116 17.86 25.90 2.15
N ASN A 117 16.98 26.90 1.98
CA ASN A 117 15.63 26.83 1.41
C ASN A 117 14.49 26.42 2.36
N ILE A 118 14.13 27.36 3.26
CA ILE A 118 12.72 27.76 3.38
C ILE A 118 12.45 28.77 2.24
N ASP A 119 12.74 28.36 1.00
CA ASP A 119 12.03 28.89 -0.14
C ASP A 119 10.73 28.10 -0.20
N LYS A 120 9.64 28.76 -0.57
CA LYS A 120 8.35 28.12 -0.74
C LYS A 120 8.53 26.95 -1.71
N ARG A 121 8.64 25.72 -1.19
CA ARG A 121 8.06 24.59 -1.91
C ARG A 121 6.57 24.84 -1.90
N GLU A 122 6.14 25.58 -2.93
CA GLU A 122 5.02 25.18 -3.75
C GLU A 122 4.99 23.66 -3.70
N TYR A 123 4.03 23.14 -2.93
CA TYR A 123 3.72 21.73 -2.93
C TYR A 123 3.43 21.42 -4.39
N ALA A 124 4.44 20.93 -5.11
CA ALA A 124 4.22 20.18 -6.33
C ALA A 124 3.25 19.10 -5.88
N GLU A 125 1.98 19.24 -6.27
CA GLU A 125 1.03 18.14 -6.24
C GLU A 125 1.81 16.93 -6.75
N PRO A 126 1.75 15.77 -6.08
CA PRO A 126 2.38 14.57 -6.61
C PRO A 126 1.86 14.43 -8.03
N GLU A 127 2.72 14.67 -9.03
CA GLU A 127 2.31 14.65 -10.43
C GLU A 127 1.58 13.35 -10.62
N LEU A 128 0.27 13.48 -10.83
CA LEU A 128 -0.67 12.39 -10.82
C LEU A 128 -0.12 11.35 -11.79
N ILE A 129 0.37 10.24 -11.25
CA ILE A 129 1.11 9.19 -11.97
C ILE A 129 0.38 8.98 -13.30
N GLY A 130 1.01 9.42 -14.39
CA GLY A 130 0.34 9.50 -15.68
C GLY A 130 -0.20 8.12 -16.05
N PRO A 131 -1.32 8.02 -16.77
CA PRO A 131 -1.92 6.73 -17.12
C PRO A 131 -0.92 5.77 -17.79
N TRP A 132 0.08 6.33 -18.49
CA TRP A 132 1.18 5.57 -19.08
C TRP A 132 2.07 4.85 -18.05
N GLN A 133 2.39 5.50 -16.93
CA GLN A 133 3.22 4.89 -15.88
C GLN A 133 2.49 3.72 -15.21
N ILE A 134 1.18 3.84 -14.99
CA ILE A 134 0.35 2.75 -14.46
C ILE A 134 0.38 1.55 -15.43
N ILE A 135 0.21 1.81 -16.72
CA ILE A 135 0.27 0.77 -17.76
C ILE A 135 1.63 0.06 -17.76
N CYS A 136 2.73 0.81 -17.68
CA CYS A 136 4.08 0.22 -17.60
C CYS A 136 4.26 -0.68 -16.38
N ILE A 137 3.74 -0.28 -15.21
CA ILE A 137 3.82 -1.08 -13.98
C ILE A 137 3.01 -2.38 -14.14
N VAL A 138 1.79 -2.31 -14.68
CA VAL A 138 0.94 -3.49 -14.88
C VAL A 138 1.57 -4.47 -15.87
N ILE A 139 2.11 -3.97 -16.99
CA ILE A 139 2.81 -4.81 -17.98
C ILE A 139 4.08 -5.43 -17.37
N GLY A 140 4.83 -4.66 -16.59
CA GLY A 140 5.99 -5.14 -15.84
C GLY A 140 5.63 -6.31 -14.92
N LEU A 141 4.58 -6.16 -14.11
CA LEU A 141 4.11 -7.22 -13.20
C LEU A 141 3.64 -8.46 -13.95
N LEU A 142 2.89 -8.31 -15.04
CA LEU A 142 2.44 -9.44 -15.87
C LEU A 142 3.62 -10.19 -16.49
N SER A 143 4.62 -9.48 -17.01
CA SER A 143 5.81 -10.10 -17.61
C SER A 143 6.63 -10.89 -16.59
N VAL A 144 6.86 -10.32 -15.40
CA VAL A 144 7.56 -11.00 -14.30
C VAL A 144 6.78 -12.24 -13.87
N PHE A 145 5.45 -12.15 -13.74
CA PHE A 145 4.63 -13.29 -13.39
C PHE A 145 4.75 -14.43 -14.41
N VAL A 146 4.70 -14.11 -15.70
CA VAL A 146 4.89 -15.11 -16.78
C VAL A 146 6.28 -15.73 -16.71
N LEU A 147 7.33 -14.94 -16.51
CA LEU A 147 8.70 -15.46 -16.38
C LEU A 147 8.86 -16.38 -15.17
N VAL A 148 8.25 -16.01 -14.04
CA VAL A 148 8.23 -16.84 -12.83
C VAL A 148 7.54 -18.18 -13.12
N VAL A 149 6.35 -18.16 -13.74
CA VAL A 149 5.62 -19.39 -14.11
C VAL A 149 6.42 -20.26 -15.09
N LEU A 150 7.08 -19.65 -16.09
CA LEU A 150 7.93 -20.37 -17.03
C LEU A 150 9.15 -20.96 -16.33
N SER A 151 9.82 -20.21 -15.45
CA SER A 151 10.96 -20.70 -14.68
C SER A 151 10.59 -21.87 -13.78
N PHE A 152 9.42 -21.83 -13.13
CA PHE A 152 8.90 -22.95 -12.35
C PHE A 152 8.62 -24.18 -13.22
N ARG A 153 8.13 -23.98 -14.44
CA ARG A 153 7.94 -25.08 -15.41
C ARG A 153 9.27 -25.68 -15.88
N PHE A 154 10.31 -24.86 -16.07
CA PHE A 154 11.63 -25.31 -16.49
C PHE A 154 12.41 -26.01 -15.37
N LEU A 155 12.40 -25.47 -14.14
CA LEU A 155 13.18 -26.04 -13.04
C LEU A 155 12.54 -27.29 -12.42
N CYS A 156 11.22 -27.36 -12.34
CA CYS A 156 10.53 -28.43 -11.60
C CYS A 156 9.22 -28.88 -12.28
N PRO A 157 9.26 -29.56 -13.43
CA PRO A 157 8.06 -30.01 -14.13
C PRO A 157 7.17 -30.95 -13.29
N GLY A 158 7.78 -31.72 -12.37
CA GLY A 158 7.06 -32.71 -11.55
C GLY A 158 6.47 -32.20 -10.24
N PHE A 159 6.99 -31.11 -9.65
CA PHE A 159 6.53 -30.62 -8.34
C PHE A 159 5.42 -29.58 -8.49
N ALA A 160 5.57 -28.65 -9.43
CA ALA A 160 4.57 -27.63 -9.69
C ALA A 160 3.23 -28.24 -10.13
N THR A 161 3.25 -29.25 -10.99
CA THR A 161 2.05 -29.96 -11.46
C THR A 161 1.28 -30.66 -10.34
N ARG A 162 1.98 -31.23 -9.35
CA ARG A 162 1.34 -31.87 -8.19
C ARG A 162 0.71 -30.88 -7.23
N VAL A 163 1.39 -29.79 -6.93
CA VAL A 163 0.86 -28.75 -6.03
C VAL A 163 -0.31 -28.03 -6.72
N TRP A 164 -0.18 -27.70 -7.99
CA TRP A 164 -1.22 -26.96 -8.72
C TRP A 164 -2.52 -27.75 -8.85
N ARG A 165 -2.47 -29.06 -9.14
CA ARG A 165 -3.68 -29.92 -9.13
C ARG A 165 -4.38 -30.01 -7.78
N LYS A 166 -3.68 -29.76 -6.67
CA LYS A 166 -4.28 -29.86 -5.33
C LYS A 166 -5.03 -28.58 -4.92
N TYR A 167 -4.66 -27.44 -5.48
CA TYR A 167 -5.19 -26.13 -5.09
C TYR A 167 -5.99 -25.44 -6.20
N ALA A 168 -5.90 -25.89 -7.45
CA ALA A 168 -6.66 -25.32 -8.56
C ALA A 168 -8.13 -25.80 -8.54
N PRO A 169 -9.11 -24.93 -8.87
CA PRO A 169 -10.48 -25.34 -9.12
C PRO A 169 -10.57 -26.30 -10.31
N ASP A 170 -11.51 -27.25 -10.28
CA ASP A 170 -11.66 -28.29 -11.32
C ASP A 170 -11.77 -27.70 -12.74
N LEU A 171 -12.50 -26.59 -12.89
CA LEU A 171 -12.63 -25.85 -14.16
C LEU A 171 -11.27 -25.43 -14.75
N VAL A 172 -10.31 -25.04 -13.91
CA VAL A 172 -9.00 -24.59 -14.37
C VAL A 172 -8.15 -25.77 -14.84
N ILE A 173 -8.33 -26.94 -14.22
CA ILE A 173 -7.63 -28.17 -14.60
C ILE A 173 -8.10 -28.63 -15.99
N ASP A 174 -9.41 -28.63 -16.24
CA ASP A 174 -9.98 -29.02 -17.54
C ASP A 174 -9.49 -28.13 -18.69
N TRP A 175 -9.40 -26.81 -18.46
CA TRP A 175 -8.87 -25.88 -19.46
C TRP A 175 -7.37 -26.09 -19.74
N CYS A 176 -6.59 -26.41 -18.71
CA CYS A 176 -5.17 -26.74 -18.87
C CYS A 176 -4.96 -28.03 -19.66
N ASP A 177 -5.74 -29.07 -19.39
CA ASP A 177 -5.65 -30.34 -20.12
C ASP A 177 -6.09 -30.16 -21.59
N LEU A 178 -7.07 -29.29 -21.87
CA LEU A 178 -7.48 -28.94 -23.23
C LEU A 178 -6.33 -28.24 -24.00
N TRP A 179 -5.67 -27.27 -23.37
CA TRP A 179 -4.54 -26.54 -23.96
C TRP A 179 -3.32 -27.43 -24.16
N CYS A 180 -3.01 -28.32 -23.21
CA CYS A 180 -1.94 -29.29 -23.37
C CYS A 180 -2.21 -30.27 -24.52
N ARG A 181 -3.46 -30.66 -24.75
CA ARG A 181 -3.85 -31.54 -25.86
C ARG A 181 -3.66 -30.86 -27.22
N GLU A 182 -4.03 -29.59 -27.35
CA GLU A 182 -3.82 -28.81 -28.58
C GLU A 182 -2.32 -28.58 -28.85
N TYR A 183 -1.53 -28.33 -27.80
CA TYR A 183 -0.08 -28.17 -27.94
C TYR A 183 0.62 -29.47 -28.35
N ASP A 184 0.17 -30.64 -27.85
CA ASP A 184 0.70 -31.95 -28.25
C ASP A 184 0.40 -32.28 -29.73
N ILE A 185 -0.78 -31.89 -30.22
CA ILE A 185 -1.13 -32.02 -31.65
C ILE A 185 -0.20 -31.15 -32.50
N CYS A 186 0.09 -29.94 -32.04
CA CYS A 186 1.01 -29.03 -32.72
C CYS A 186 2.46 -29.55 -32.70
N CYS A 187 2.94 -30.07 -31.57
CA CYS A 187 4.28 -30.64 -31.42
C CYS A 187 4.48 -31.93 -32.24
N LYS A 188 3.48 -32.81 -32.32
CA LYS A 188 3.54 -34.01 -33.17
C LYS A 188 3.64 -33.66 -34.66
N ASN A 189 3.01 -32.57 -35.09
CA ASN A 189 3.18 -32.05 -36.46
C ASN A 189 4.58 -31.46 -36.72
N CYS A 190 5.34 -31.11 -35.67
CA CYS A 190 6.70 -30.57 -35.79
C CYS A 190 7.82 -31.63 -35.70
N ASN A 191 7.50 -32.92 -35.78
CA ASN A 191 8.45 -34.03 -35.97
C ASN A 191 9.59 -34.18 -34.95
N ASN A 192 9.46 -33.56 -33.77
CA ASN A 192 10.36 -33.83 -32.65
C ASN A 192 9.66 -34.77 -31.67
N GLU A 193 10.16 -36.01 -31.59
CA GLU A 193 9.74 -37.02 -30.62
C GLU A 193 10.07 -36.56 -29.19
N TYR A 194 9.16 -35.82 -28.56
CA TYR A 194 9.19 -35.60 -27.12
C TYR A 194 8.34 -36.67 -26.43
N SER A 195 8.99 -37.69 -25.89
CA SER A 195 8.36 -38.68 -25.01
C SER A 195 8.01 -38.04 -23.66
N TYR A 196 6.72 -37.77 -23.43
CA TYR A 196 6.23 -37.35 -22.11
C TYR A 196 5.94 -38.58 -21.23
N HIS A 197 6.66 -38.69 -20.11
CA HIS A 197 6.27 -39.60 -19.02
C HIS A 197 5.00 -39.07 -18.34
N VAL A 198 3.84 -39.63 -18.69
CA VAL A 198 2.58 -39.40 -17.97
C VAL A 198 2.61 -40.20 -16.67
N ILE A 199 3.10 -39.59 -15.59
CA ILE A 199 3.03 -40.18 -14.25
C ILE A 199 1.61 -39.97 -13.73
N GLY A 200 0.77 -41.01 -13.83
CA GLY A 200 -0.58 -41.02 -13.28
C GLY A 200 -1.65 -41.67 -14.15
N SER A 201 -1.34 -42.14 -15.36
CA SER A 201 -2.27 -43.06 -16.03
C SER A 201 -2.29 -44.37 -15.24
N ARG A 202 -3.46 -44.75 -14.70
CA ARG A 202 -3.70 -46.16 -14.39
C ARG A 202 -3.47 -46.91 -15.68
N THR A 203 -2.46 -47.77 -15.69
CA THR A 203 -2.19 -48.73 -16.75
C THR A 203 -3.43 -49.59 -16.95
N ILE A 204 -4.32 -49.18 -17.85
CA ILE A 204 -5.17 -50.13 -18.54
C ILE A 204 -4.22 -50.78 -19.54
N ASN A 205 -3.90 -52.04 -19.26
CA ASN A 205 -3.06 -52.94 -20.06
C ASN A 205 -3.00 -52.54 -21.54
N PRO A 206 -1.82 -52.23 -22.10
CA PRO A 206 -1.64 -52.40 -23.53
C PRO A 206 -1.76 -53.90 -23.80
N LYS A 207 -2.93 -54.33 -24.29
CA LYS A 207 -3.02 -55.59 -24.99
C LYS A 207 -1.96 -55.55 -26.09
N THR A 208 -1.03 -56.48 -25.98
CA THR A 208 -0.27 -57.05 -27.09
C THR A 208 -1.12 -57.08 -28.35
N THR A 209 -0.75 -56.27 -29.34
CA THR A 209 -1.10 -56.52 -30.72
C THR A 209 0.21 -56.62 -31.48
N TYR A 210 0.72 -57.85 -31.55
CA TYR A 210 1.54 -58.24 -32.69
C TYR A 210 0.63 -58.25 -33.90
N CYS A 211 0.94 -57.45 -34.92
CA CYS A 211 0.59 -57.76 -36.29
C CYS A 211 1.81 -57.44 -37.16
N SER A 212 2.32 -58.53 -37.75
CA SER A 212 3.17 -58.66 -38.94
C SER A 212 2.90 -57.66 -40.05
#